data_AF-A0A355HB38-F1
#
_entry.id   AF-A0A355HB38-F1
#
_cell.length_a   1.000
_cell.length_b   1.000
_cell.length_c   1.000
_cell.angle_alpha   90.00
_cell.angle_beta   90.00
_cell.angle_gamma   90.00
#
_symmetry.space_group_name_H-M   'P 1'
#
loop_
_entity.id
_entity.type
_entity.pdbx_description
1 polymer ?
#
loop_
_entity_poly.entity_id
_entity_poly.type
_entity_poly.pdbx_seq_one_letter_code
_entity_poly.pdbx_strand_id
1 'polypeptide(L)'
;RNVDNTAYPKTVSYFEHFQKIVRICREVAPETPIVVGGPAFSLFPEEFMESLDVDYGIAGEGEIALLELLEKLESGDFPTEKIIFHAQGGQVNLDELTPAWDL
;
A
#
# COMPACT_ATOMS: atom_id res chain seq x y z
N ARG A 1 -3.85 7.23 -3.46
CA ARG A 1 -4.23 8.55 -4.04
C ARG A 1 -3.39 8.80 -5.30
N ASN A 2 -3.68 9.85 -6.09
CA ASN A 2 -2.75 10.33 -7.13
C ASN A 2 -1.48 10.89 -6.49
N VAL A 3 -0.42 11.04 -7.28
CA VAL A 3 0.85 11.65 -6.82
C VAL A 3 0.70 13.16 -6.63
N ASP A 4 -0.23 13.77 -7.36
CA ASP A 4 -0.52 15.19 -7.34
C ASP A 4 -2.02 15.51 -7.41
N ASN A 5 -2.35 16.79 -7.37
CA ASN A 5 -3.69 17.32 -7.52
C ASN A 5 -4.23 17.31 -8.97
N THR A 6 -3.47 16.79 -9.94
CA THR A 6 -3.83 16.69 -11.36
C THR A 6 -4.36 18.02 -11.93
N ALA A 7 -3.77 19.13 -11.50
CA ALA A 7 -4.17 20.48 -11.91
C ALA A 7 -3.02 21.22 -12.60
N TYR A 8 -3.35 21.93 -13.68
CA TYR A 8 -2.46 22.83 -14.39
C TYR A 8 -3.06 24.26 -14.40
N PRO A 9 -2.26 25.32 -14.20
CA PRO A 9 -0.79 25.34 -14.07
C PRO A 9 -0.26 25.10 -12.66
N LYS A 10 -1.13 25.06 -11.65
CA LYS A 10 -0.71 24.94 -10.24
C LYS A 10 -0.72 23.49 -9.76
N THR A 11 0.32 22.75 -10.13
CA THR A 11 0.55 21.39 -9.67
C THR A 11 1.02 21.37 -8.22
N VAL A 12 0.41 20.52 -7.40
CA VAL A 12 0.79 20.28 -6.00
C VAL A 12 1.02 18.79 -5.80
N SER A 13 2.23 18.42 -5.42
CA SER A 13 2.60 17.04 -5.07
C SER A 13 2.11 16.69 -3.67
N TYR A 14 1.66 15.45 -3.48
CA TYR A 14 1.30 14.90 -2.18
C TYR A 14 2.43 14.11 -1.51
N PHE A 15 3.60 14.04 -2.14
CA PHE A 15 4.69 13.19 -1.68
C PHE A 15 5.20 13.55 -0.28
N GLU A 16 5.43 14.84 -0.01
CA GLU A 16 5.85 15.32 1.33
C GLU A 16 4.80 14.98 2.40
N HIS A 17 3.51 14.97 2.01
CA HIS A 17 2.44 14.58 2.92
C HIS A 17 2.50 13.09 3.24
N PHE A 18 2.77 12.23 2.26
CA PHE A 18 2.97 10.79 2.50
C PHE A 18 4.17 10.52 3.41
N GLN A 19 5.31 11.20 3.18
CA GLN A 19 6.49 11.12 4.06
C GLN A 19 6.15 11.48 5.51
N LYS A 20 5.36 12.53 5.72
CA LYS A 20 4.93 12.94 7.06
C LYS A 20 4.06 11.88 7.74
N ILE A 21 3.15 11.24 7.00
CA ILE A 21 2.28 10.18 7.54
C ILE A 21 3.13 8.97 7.93
N VAL A 22 3.97 8.46 7.01
CA VAL A 22 4.83 7.29 7.26
C VAL A 22 5.71 7.52 8.48
N ARG A 23 6.33 8.70 8.59
CA ARG A 23 7.14 9.06 9.75
C ARG A 23 6.35 8.96 11.06
N ILE A 24 5.14 9.52 11.11
CA ILE A 24 4.31 9.47 12.33
C ILE A 24 3.91 8.03 12.66
N CYS A 25 3.52 7.23 11.66
CA CYS A 25 3.19 5.82 11.85
C CYS A 25 4.38 5.05 12.45
N ARG A 26 5.58 5.23 11.89
CA ARG A 26 6.80 4.57 12.39
C ARG A 26 7.19 5.05 13.79
N GLU A 27 7.04 6.34 14.09
CA GLU A 27 7.31 6.89 15.42
C GLU A 27 6.38 6.30 16.50
N VAL A 28 5.11 6.06 16.17
CA VAL A 28 4.10 5.59 17.13
C VAL A 28 4.06 4.06 17.25
N ALA A 29 4.32 3.35 16.15
CA ALA A 29 4.23 1.90 16.08
C ALA A 29 5.39 1.31 15.25
N PRO A 30 6.63 1.32 15.79
CA PRO A 30 7.83 0.99 15.02
C PRO A 30 7.84 -0.43 14.46
N GLU A 31 7.26 -1.38 15.20
CA GLU A 31 7.23 -2.81 14.85
C GLU A 31 6.04 -3.20 13.97
N THR A 32 5.12 -2.28 13.69
CA THR A 32 3.94 -2.58 12.85
C THR A 32 4.29 -2.40 11.37
N PRO A 33 4.09 -3.43 10.52
CA PRO A 33 4.35 -3.30 9.09
C PRO A 33 3.53 -2.19 8.44
N ILE A 34 4.17 -1.35 7.64
CA ILE A 34 3.53 -0.31 6.84
C ILE A 34 3.41 -0.79 5.40
N VAL A 35 2.18 -0.91 4.93
CA VAL A 35 1.85 -1.28 3.54
C VAL A 35 1.31 -0.06 2.81
N VAL A 36 1.89 0.27 1.65
CA VAL A 36 1.42 1.37 0.79
C VAL A 36 0.82 0.85 -0.51
N GLY A 37 0.00 1.67 -1.18
CA GLY A 37 -0.59 1.31 -2.46
C GLY A 37 -1.38 2.43 -3.11
N GLY A 38 -2.07 2.07 -4.19
CA GLY A 38 -2.89 2.97 -5.00
C GLY A 38 -2.12 3.67 -6.12
N PRO A 39 -2.80 4.51 -6.92
CA PRO A 39 -2.30 4.95 -8.23
C PRO A 39 -0.92 5.62 -8.22
N ALA A 40 -0.62 6.47 -7.23
CA ALA A 40 0.71 7.08 -7.11
C ALA A 40 1.83 6.06 -6.94
N PHE A 41 1.62 5.08 -6.06
CA PHE A 41 2.59 4.02 -5.80
C PHE A 41 2.72 3.11 -7.02
N SER A 42 1.59 2.70 -7.62
CA SER A 42 1.60 1.84 -8.82
C SER A 42 2.34 2.48 -10.01
N LEU A 43 2.42 3.81 -10.08
CA LEU A 43 3.17 4.53 -11.12
C LEU A 43 4.68 4.59 -10.83
N PHE A 44 5.07 4.71 -9.56
CA PHE A 44 6.44 4.96 -9.12
C PHE A 44 6.79 4.08 -7.90
N PRO A 45 6.74 2.74 -8.05
CA PRO A 45 6.82 1.85 -6.89
C PRO A 45 8.21 1.92 -6.24
N GLU A 46 9.28 1.87 -7.05
CA GLU A 46 10.65 1.89 -6.57
C GLU A 46 10.97 3.22 -5.85
N GLU A 47 10.59 4.36 -6.43
CA GLU A 47 10.85 5.67 -5.82
C GLU A 47 10.13 5.83 -4.48
N PHE A 48 8.93 5.27 -4.34
CA PHE A 48 8.21 5.27 -3.07
C PHE A 48 8.86 4.33 -2.05
N MET A 49 9.30 3.14 -2.45
CA MET A 49 10.00 2.20 -1.56
C MET A 49 11.35 2.75 -1.08
N GLU A 50 12.08 3.46 -1.94
CA GLU A 50 13.38 4.06 -1.58
C GLU A 50 13.24 5.30 -0.68
N SER A 51 12.16 6.06 -0.86
CA SER A 51 12.00 7.37 -0.22
C SER A 51 11.08 7.37 1.01
N LEU A 52 10.27 6.33 1.18
CA LEU A 52 9.41 6.13 2.33
C LEU A 52 9.93 4.94 3.14
N ASP A 53 9.93 5.08 4.47
CA ASP A 53 10.29 3.98 5.38
C ASP A 53 9.12 3.00 5.55
N VAL A 54 8.80 2.29 4.47
CA VAL A 54 7.67 1.36 4.34
C VAL A 54 8.16 -0.07 4.14
N ASP A 55 7.38 -1.04 4.59
CA ASP A 55 7.80 -2.45 4.58
C ASP A 55 7.38 -3.16 3.29
N TYR A 56 6.19 -2.82 2.78
CA TYR A 56 5.63 -3.42 1.58
C TYR A 56 4.85 -2.40 0.76
N GLY A 57 4.71 -2.67 -0.53
CA GLY A 57 3.87 -1.88 -1.41
C GLY A 57 3.08 -2.77 -2.37
N ILE A 58 1.81 -2.45 -2.59
CA ILE A 58 0.93 -3.16 -3.52
C ILE A 58 0.82 -2.34 -4.82
N ALA A 59 1.36 -2.88 -5.91
CA ALA A 59 1.31 -2.27 -7.22
C ALA A 59 0.17 -2.89 -8.06
N GLY A 60 -0.71 -2.02 -8.58
CA GLY A 60 -1.89 -2.42 -9.34
C GLY A 60 -3.14 -2.59 -8.48
N GLU A 61 -3.95 -3.60 -8.78
CA GLU A 61 -5.14 -3.99 -8.03
C GLU A 61 -4.73 -4.61 -6.69
N GLY A 62 -5.35 -4.15 -5.61
CA GLY A 62 -4.91 -4.47 -4.24
C GLY A 62 -5.83 -5.42 -3.50
N GLU A 63 -7.00 -5.73 -4.05
CA GLU A 63 -8.07 -6.47 -3.39
C GLU A 63 -7.62 -7.89 -3.05
N ILE A 64 -6.93 -8.57 -3.98
CA ILE A 64 -6.37 -9.91 -3.74
C ILE A 64 -4.97 -9.81 -3.12
N ALA A 65 -4.09 -9.00 -3.73
CA ALA A 65 -2.68 -8.93 -3.35
C ALA A 65 -2.47 -8.53 -1.89
N LEU A 66 -3.34 -7.67 -1.33
CA LEU A 66 -3.29 -7.32 0.09
C LEU A 66 -3.68 -8.51 0.98
N LEU A 67 -4.71 -9.26 0.62
CA LEU A 67 -5.14 -10.43 1.41
C LEU A 67 -4.05 -11.51 1.42
N GLU A 68 -3.45 -11.80 0.27
CA GLU A 68 -2.33 -12.75 0.16
C GLU A 68 -1.12 -12.32 0.99
N LEU A 69 -0.82 -11.01 1.02
CA LEU A 69 0.23 -10.47 1.87
C LEU A 69 -0.12 -10.65 3.36
N LEU A 70 -1.34 -10.34 3.76
CA LEU A 70 -1.78 -10.46 5.15
C LEU A 70 -1.75 -11.93 5.63
N GLU A 71 -2.21 -12.88 4.82
CA GLU A 71 -2.15 -14.32 5.13
C GLU A 71 -0.70 -14.79 5.37
N LYS A 72 0.23 -14.35 4.51
CA LYS A 72 1.66 -14.66 4.67
C LYS A 72 2.21 -14.09 5.96
N LEU A 73 1.96 -12.81 6.24
CA LEU A 73 2.41 -12.14 7.46
C LEU A 73 1.82 -12.81 8.73
N GLU A 74 0.55 -13.19 8.72
CA GLU A 74 -0.11 -13.89 9.84
C GLU A 74 0.51 -15.26 10.10
N SER A 75 0.89 -15.99 9.03
CA SER A 75 1.57 -17.28 9.15
C SER A 75 3.05 -17.20 9.54
N GLY A 76 3.61 -15.98 9.67
CA GLY A 76 5.03 -15.75 9.93
C GLY A 76 5.93 -15.95 8.71
N ASP A 77 5.35 -16.08 7.52
CA ASP A 77 6.06 -16.07 6.24
C ASP A 77 6.22 -14.62 5.77
N PHE A 78 7.40 -14.03 5.99
CA PHE A 78 7.66 -12.65 5.60
C PHE A 78 8.25 -12.60 4.19
N PRO A 79 7.53 -12.04 3.19
CA PRO A 79 8.04 -12.01 1.82
C PRO A 79 9.34 -11.21 1.71
N THR A 80 10.29 -11.77 0.95
CA THR A 80 11.54 -11.09 0.58
C THR A 80 11.26 -9.95 -0.38
N GLU A 81 10.37 -10.18 -1.36
CA GLU A 81 9.90 -9.15 -2.28
C GLU A 81 9.02 -8.15 -1.52
N LYS A 82 9.34 -6.87 -1.66
CA LYS A 82 8.62 -5.80 -0.95
C LYS A 82 7.55 -5.14 -1.82
N ILE A 83 7.71 -5.19 -3.14
CA ILE A 83 6.69 -4.75 -4.09
C ILE A 83 5.89 -5.97 -4.53
N ILE A 84 4.63 -6.01 -4.14
CA ILE A 84 3.71 -7.10 -4.42
C ILE A 84 2.83 -6.71 -5.60
N PHE A 85 2.75 -7.61 -6.57
CA PHE A 85 1.84 -7.52 -7.70
C PHE A 85 0.78 -8.60 -7.55
N HIS A 86 -0.43 -8.31 -8.00
CA HIS A 86 -1.46 -9.35 -8.14
C HIS A 86 -1.04 -10.36 -9.22
N ALA A 87 -0.83 -11.60 -8.82
CA ALA A 87 -0.52 -12.68 -9.74
C ALA A 87 -1.83 -13.28 -10.28
N GLN A 88 -2.33 -12.73 -11.40
CA GLN A 88 -3.45 -13.19 -12.23
C GLN A 88 -4.85 -12.66 -11.85
N GLY A 89 -5.55 -12.08 -12.84
CA GLY A 89 -6.85 -11.39 -12.75
C GLY A 89 -8.05 -12.20 -12.23
N GLY A 90 -8.00 -12.60 -10.96
CA GLY A 90 -9.14 -13.04 -10.17
C GLY A 90 -9.98 -11.85 -9.73
N GLN A 91 -11.30 -11.96 -9.90
CA GLN A 91 -12.27 -10.97 -9.42
C GLN A 91 -12.69 -11.35 -8.00
N VAL A 92 -12.54 -10.43 -7.04
CA VAL A 92 -13.08 -10.62 -5.68
C VAL A 92 -14.58 -10.37 -5.69
N ASN A 93 -15.36 -11.32 -5.17
CA ASN A 93 -16.74 -11.06 -4.83
C ASN A 93 -16.79 -10.35 -3.46
N LEU A 94 -17.00 -9.04 -3.47
CA LEU A 94 -17.11 -8.24 -2.25
C LEU A 94 -18.31 -8.66 -1.37
N ASP A 95 -19.33 -9.30 -1.95
CA ASP A 95 -20.51 -9.76 -1.21
C ASP A 95 -20.22 -10.96 -0.29
N GLU A 96 -19.11 -11.67 -0.52
CA GLU A 96 -18.66 -12.79 0.31
C GLU A 96 -17.72 -12.36 1.45
N LEU A 97 -17.17 -11.14 1.37
CA LEU A 97 -16.36 -10.58 2.44
C LEU A 97 -17.29 -10.05 3.53
N THR A 98 -17.43 -10.80 4.62
CA THR A 98 -18.14 -10.31 5.80
C THR A 98 -17.26 -9.26 6.49
N PRO A 99 -17.64 -7.97 6.50
CA PRO A 99 -16.75 -6.95 7.02
C PRO A 99 -16.68 -7.02 8.55
N ALA A 100 -15.47 -6.91 9.11
CA ALA A 100 -15.24 -7.04 10.56
C ALA A 100 -15.86 -5.91 11.42
N TRP A 101 -16.50 -4.92 10.81
CA TRP A 101 -17.15 -3.79 11.50
C TRP A 101 -18.64 -4.00 11.80
N ASP A 102 -19.19 -5.17 11.48
CA ASP A 102 -20.53 -5.60 11.91
C ASP A 102 -20.50 -6.40 13.26
N LEU A 103 -19.47 -6.22 14.08
CA LEU A 103 -19.33 -6.80 15.42
C LEU A 103 -19.74 -5.82 16.55
#